data_AF-A0AAG5DQ86-F1
#
_entry.id   AF-A0AAG5DQ86-F1
#
_cell.length_a   1.000
_cell.length_b   1.000
_cell.length_c   1.000
_cell.angle_alpha   90.00
_cell.angle_beta   90.00
_cell.angle_gamma   90.00
#
_symmetry.space_group_name_H-M   'P 1'
#
loop_
_entity.id
_entity.type
_entity.pdbx_description
1 polymer ?
#
loop_
_entity_poly.entity_id
_entity_poly.type
_entity_poly.pdbx_seq_one_letter_code
_entity_poly.pdbx_strand_id
1 'polypeptide(L)'
;MLLATQLIVSSFVFTSVGGAWGASGSPATAEGVQQAFRIQPNDIEAAQGDEVVLRCEIEHLAGRVQWTKDGFALGFGNEIVGFPRFSLNQNHSDGVYNLRITNASYDDAALYQCQVGPAKHNHPIRAQAKLTVVATAKDFRGKFHRT
;
A
#
# COMPACT_ATOMS: atom_id res chain seq x y z
N MET A 1 -79.04 5.95 18.81
CA MET A 1 -80.09 5.99 17.76
C MET A 1 -79.40 6.02 16.40
N LEU A 2 -79.67 5.00 15.59
CA LEU A 2 -79.61 4.90 14.13
C LEU A 2 -78.25 5.15 13.42
N LEU A 3 -77.57 4.09 12.96
CA LEU A 3 -77.66 3.42 11.63
C LEU A 3 -76.69 4.08 10.62
N ALA A 4 -75.54 3.46 10.33
CA ALA A 4 -75.35 2.35 9.39
C ALA A 4 -75.74 2.71 7.94
N THR A 5 -74.73 2.98 7.12
CA THR A 5 -74.77 2.74 5.67
C THR A 5 -73.49 2.00 5.29
N GLN A 6 -73.60 0.66 5.21
CA GLN A 6 -72.71 -0.16 4.41
C GLN A 6 -73.07 0.02 2.94
N LEU A 7 -72.06 -0.18 2.08
CA LEU A 7 -72.01 -0.90 0.80
C LEU A 7 -70.69 -0.41 0.18
N ILE A 8 -69.68 -1.25 0.00
CA ILE A 8 -69.53 -2.03 -1.23
C ILE A 8 -68.84 -3.36 -0.92
N VAL A 9 -69.45 -4.38 -1.50
CA VAL A 9 -69.03 -5.77 -1.65
C VAL A 9 -67.85 -5.83 -2.62
N SER A 10 -66.77 -6.54 -2.27
CA SER A 10 -66.15 -7.48 -3.22
C SER A 10 -65.17 -8.39 -2.50
N SER A 11 -65.39 -9.68 -2.72
CA SER A 11 -64.66 -10.81 -2.17
C SER A 11 -63.18 -10.75 -2.55
N PHE A 12 -62.29 -10.80 -1.55
CA PHE A 12 -60.88 -11.09 -1.77
C PHE A 12 -60.76 -12.55 -2.23
N VAL A 13 -60.65 -12.75 -3.54
CA VAL A 13 -60.10 -13.99 -4.09
C VAL A 13 -58.58 -13.82 -4.10
N PHE A 14 -57.89 -14.42 -3.13
CA PHE A 14 -56.44 -14.58 -3.17
C PHE A 14 -56.09 -15.56 -4.29
N THR A 15 -55.80 -15.05 -5.49
CA THR A 15 -55.04 -15.80 -6.48
C THR A 15 -53.56 -15.71 -6.10
N SER A 16 -52.95 -16.85 -5.80
CA SER A 16 -51.52 -16.98 -5.56
C SER A 16 -50.76 -16.67 -6.84
N VAL A 17 -50.42 -15.39 -7.07
CA VAL A 17 -49.39 -15.03 -8.04
C VAL A 17 -48.06 -15.30 -7.37
N GLY A 18 -47.38 -16.36 -7.83
CA GLY A 18 -45.99 -16.64 -7.46
C GLY A 18 -45.11 -15.44 -7.82
N GLY A 19 -44.80 -14.62 -6.82
CA GLY A 19 -43.83 -13.55 -6.93
C GLY A 19 -42.44 -14.16 -6.90
N ALA A 20 -41.81 -14.25 -8.07
CA ALA A 20 -40.38 -14.50 -8.18
C ALA A 20 -39.64 -13.44 -7.34
N TRP A 21 -38.80 -13.90 -6.40
CA TRP A 21 -37.90 -13.01 -5.69
C TRP A 21 -36.89 -12.51 -6.72
N GLY A 22 -37.10 -11.28 -7.20
CA GLY A 22 -36.13 -10.58 -8.01
C GLY A 22 -34.89 -10.37 -7.16
N ALA A 23 -33.87 -11.20 -7.37
CA ALA A 23 -32.53 -10.90 -6.91
C ALA A 23 -32.14 -9.56 -7.53
N SER A 24 -32.15 -8.50 -6.71
CA SER A 24 -31.51 -7.25 -7.03
C SER A 24 -30.03 -7.55 -7.24
N GLY A 25 -29.63 -7.82 -8.48
CA GLY A 25 -28.23 -7.88 -8.86
C GLY A 25 -27.62 -6.54 -8.51
N SER A 26 -26.72 -6.52 -7.53
CA SER A 26 -25.82 -5.38 -7.32
C SER A 26 -25.20 -5.04 -8.68
N PRO A 27 -25.11 -3.75 -9.05
CA PRO A 27 -24.36 -3.38 -10.24
C PRO A 27 -22.94 -3.92 -10.04
N ALA A 28 -22.54 -4.85 -10.90
CA ALA A 28 -21.16 -5.30 -10.97
C ALA A 28 -20.31 -4.06 -11.14
N THR A 29 -19.55 -3.71 -10.11
CA THR A 29 -18.53 -2.68 -10.19
C THR A 29 -17.71 -2.96 -11.43
N ALA A 30 -17.58 -1.98 -12.33
CA ALA A 30 -16.61 -2.07 -13.40
C ALA A 30 -15.25 -2.36 -12.74
N GLU A 31 -14.81 -3.62 -12.78
CA GLU A 31 -13.50 -4.03 -12.28
C GLU A 31 -12.48 -3.44 -13.25
N GLY A 32 -12.09 -2.20 -12.99
CA GLY A 32 -10.97 -1.56 -13.66
C GLY A 32 -9.67 -2.29 -13.31
N VAL A 33 -8.67 -2.16 -14.18
CA VAL A 33 -7.34 -2.70 -13.91
C VAL A 33 -6.79 -2.11 -12.61
N GLN A 34 -6.35 -2.99 -11.73
CA GLN A 34 -5.93 -2.66 -10.38
C GLN A 34 -4.42 -2.40 -10.32
N GLN A 35 -4.00 -1.41 -9.52
CA GLN A 35 -2.59 -1.20 -9.19
C GLN A 35 -2.01 -2.42 -8.46
N ALA A 36 -0.82 -2.86 -8.89
CA ALA A 36 -0.13 -4.03 -8.35
C ALA A 36 1.38 -3.80 -8.34
N PHE A 37 2.11 -4.55 -7.50
CA PHE A 37 3.56 -4.50 -7.50
C PHE A 37 4.12 -5.32 -8.66
N ARG A 38 4.80 -4.65 -9.59
CA ARG A 38 5.68 -5.31 -10.57
C ARG A 38 6.93 -5.83 -9.88
N ILE A 39 7.50 -5.05 -8.97
CA ILE A 39 8.62 -5.45 -8.11
C ILE A 39 8.30 -5.06 -6.68
N GLN A 40 8.23 -6.08 -5.81
CA GLN A 40 8.13 -5.89 -4.38
C GLN A 40 9.53 -5.70 -3.77
N PRO A 41 9.64 -4.91 -2.68
CA PRO A 41 10.87 -4.85 -1.92
C PRO A 41 11.16 -6.22 -1.29
N ASN A 42 12.44 -6.53 -1.15
CA ASN A 42 12.93 -7.76 -0.51
C ASN A 42 13.92 -7.38 0.59
N ASP A 43 14.05 -8.26 1.57
CA ASP A 43 15.00 -8.10 2.67
C ASP A 43 16.43 -7.96 2.14
N ILE A 44 17.20 -7.06 2.78
CA ILE A 44 18.61 -6.79 2.43
C ILE A 44 19.44 -6.86 3.70
N GLU A 45 20.56 -7.56 3.62
CA GLU A 45 21.68 -7.40 4.55
C GLU A 45 22.76 -6.57 3.87
N ALA A 46 23.14 -5.46 4.49
CA ALA A 46 24.15 -4.54 3.97
C ALA A 46 25.26 -4.33 4.99
N ALA A 47 26.49 -4.15 4.55
CA ALA A 47 27.57 -3.79 5.44
C ALA A 47 27.52 -2.28 5.76
N GLN A 48 28.05 -1.90 6.92
CA GLN A 48 28.16 -0.49 7.29
C GLN A 48 28.96 0.28 6.22
N GLY A 49 28.38 1.38 5.74
CA GLY A 49 28.96 2.22 4.69
C GLY A 49 28.55 1.86 3.27
N ASP A 50 27.81 0.75 3.07
CA ASP A 50 27.30 0.39 1.75
C ASP A 50 26.23 1.36 1.24
N GLU A 51 26.00 1.32 -0.06
CA GLU A 51 24.79 1.87 -0.66
C GLU A 51 23.71 0.80 -0.73
N VAL A 52 22.50 1.14 -0.28
CA VAL A 52 21.34 0.26 -0.26
C VAL A 52 20.27 0.81 -1.18
N VAL A 53 19.65 -0.06 -1.99
CA VAL A 53 18.48 0.28 -2.82
C VAL A 53 17.36 -0.71 -2.55
N LEU A 54 16.32 -0.26 -1.87
CA LEU A 54 15.08 -1.00 -1.68
C LEU A 54 14.16 -0.72 -2.87
N ARG A 55 13.91 -1.75 -3.69
CA ARG A 55 13.12 -1.60 -4.91
C ARG A 55 11.62 -1.62 -4.63
N CYS A 56 10.88 -0.72 -5.27
CA CYS A 56 9.43 -0.76 -5.29
C CYS A 56 8.95 -0.23 -6.64
N GLU A 57 8.37 -1.12 -7.43
CA GLU A 57 7.88 -0.78 -8.77
C GLU A 57 6.45 -1.25 -8.95
N ILE A 58 5.60 -0.39 -9.48
CA ILE A 58 4.16 -0.53 -9.52
C ILE A 58 3.72 -0.58 -10.98
N GLU A 59 2.94 -1.60 -11.34
CA GLU A 59 2.18 -1.62 -12.58
C GLU A 59 0.77 -1.06 -12.33
N HIS A 60 0.21 -0.41 -13.35
CA HIS A 60 -1.10 0.25 -13.28
C HIS A 60 -1.22 1.23 -12.10
N LEU A 61 -0.14 1.96 -11.82
CA LEU A 61 -0.07 2.91 -10.70
C LEU A 61 -1.21 3.94 -10.81
N ALA A 62 -2.04 3.99 -9.76
CA ALA A 62 -3.16 4.94 -9.68
C ALA A 62 -3.09 5.81 -8.42
N GLY A 63 -2.72 5.24 -7.28
CA GLY A 63 -2.54 5.93 -6.01
C GLY A 63 -1.17 6.58 -5.87
N ARG A 64 -1.00 7.37 -4.80
CA ARG A 64 0.30 7.93 -4.42
C ARG A 64 1.15 6.88 -3.73
N VAL A 65 2.45 6.85 -4.05
CA VAL A 65 3.43 5.95 -3.42
C VAL A 65 4.15 6.66 -2.28
N GLN A 66 4.32 5.98 -1.15
CA GLN A 66 5.05 6.46 0.01
C GLN A 66 5.84 5.32 0.65
N TRP A 67 7.07 5.63 1.08
CA TRP A 67 7.84 4.75 1.94
C TRP A 67 7.65 5.09 3.42
N THR A 68 7.68 4.06 4.24
CA THR A 68 7.78 4.19 5.69
C THR A 68 9.01 3.45 6.21
N LYS A 69 9.56 3.93 7.33
CA LYS A 69 10.62 3.27 8.11
C LYS A 69 10.09 3.08 9.53
N ASP A 70 9.94 1.82 9.97
CA ASP A 70 9.30 1.46 11.24
C ASP A 70 7.94 2.14 11.46
N GLY A 71 7.17 2.28 10.36
CA GLY A 71 5.87 2.95 10.35
C GLY A 71 5.92 4.49 10.28
N PHE A 72 7.10 5.12 10.38
CA PHE A 72 7.25 6.55 10.18
C PHE A 72 7.29 6.91 8.69
N ALA A 73 6.43 7.82 8.25
CA ALA A 73 6.34 8.24 6.86
C ALA A 73 7.54 9.10 6.44
N LEU A 74 8.20 8.71 5.34
CA LEU A 74 9.37 9.42 4.81
C LEU A 74 8.99 10.56 3.83
N GLY A 75 7.70 10.87 3.70
CA GLY A 75 7.22 11.87 2.75
C GLY A 75 7.04 11.33 1.33
N PHE A 76 6.93 12.22 0.35
CA PHE A 76 6.61 11.90 -1.05
C PHE A 76 7.63 12.45 -2.05
N GLY A 77 8.51 13.36 -1.62
CA GLY A 77 9.51 13.98 -2.48
C GLY A 77 10.75 13.11 -2.67
N ASN A 78 11.57 13.45 -3.65
CA ASN A 78 12.85 12.78 -3.89
C ASN A 78 13.84 12.98 -2.74
N GLU A 79 13.84 14.18 -2.15
CA GLU A 79 14.59 14.50 -0.94
C GLU A 79 13.73 14.26 0.30
N ILE A 80 14.30 13.59 1.31
CA ILE A 80 13.61 13.26 2.55
C ILE A 80 14.12 14.15 3.68
N VAL A 81 13.28 15.08 4.12
CA VAL A 81 13.60 16.02 5.19
C VAL A 81 13.92 15.25 6.48
N GLY A 82 15.06 15.56 7.10
CA GLY A 82 15.56 14.86 8.30
C GLY A 82 16.38 13.59 8.01
N PHE A 83 16.43 13.12 6.76
CA PHE A 83 17.19 11.95 6.35
C PHE A 83 18.10 12.28 5.15
N PRO A 84 19.18 13.06 5.35
CA PRO A 84 20.01 13.59 4.24
C PRO A 84 20.73 12.53 3.40
N ARG A 85 20.86 11.30 3.90
CA ARG A 85 21.45 10.17 3.16
C ARG A 85 20.44 9.39 2.32
N PHE A 86 19.14 9.68 2.49
CA PHE A 86 18.04 8.96 1.89
C PHE A 86 17.53 9.74 0.69
N SER A 87 17.23 9.04 -0.40
CA SER A 87 16.60 9.62 -1.57
C SER A 87 15.57 8.67 -2.18
N LEU A 88 14.44 9.20 -2.64
CA LEU A 88 13.51 8.46 -3.48
C LEU A 88 13.90 8.66 -4.95
N ASN A 89 14.30 7.58 -5.60
CA ASN A 89 14.57 7.56 -7.03
C ASN A 89 13.24 7.26 -7.74
N GLN A 90 12.49 8.32 -8.03
CA GLN A 90 11.15 8.23 -8.60
C GLN A 90 11.15 8.41 -10.12
N ASN A 91 10.48 7.49 -10.81
CA ASN A 91 10.04 7.69 -12.19
C ASN A 91 8.55 7.32 -12.28
N HIS A 92 7.69 8.34 -12.29
CA HIS A 92 6.24 8.17 -12.21
C HIS A 92 5.66 7.48 -13.45
N SER A 93 6.16 7.77 -14.65
CA SER A 93 5.66 7.13 -15.88
C SER A 93 5.89 5.63 -15.90
N ASP A 94 6.99 5.19 -15.28
CA ASP A 94 7.42 3.80 -15.29
C ASP A 94 7.00 3.06 -13.99
N GLY A 95 6.34 3.77 -13.08
CA GLY A 95 5.91 3.27 -11.77
C GLY A 95 7.07 2.94 -10.83
N VAL A 96 8.24 3.56 -10.98
CA VAL A 96 9.45 3.26 -10.18
C VAL A 96 9.54 4.20 -8.99
N TYR A 97 9.67 3.63 -7.79
CA TYR A 97 9.74 4.36 -6.52
C TYR A 97 10.76 3.72 -5.58
N ASN A 98 12.00 3.60 -6.04
CA ASN A 98 13.05 2.94 -5.27
C ASN A 98 13.58 3.86 -4.16
N LEU A 99 13.70 3.35 -2.93
CA LEU A 99 14.34 4.06 -1.83
C LEU A 99 15.83 3.75 -1.83
N ARG A 100 16.66 4.77 -1.96
CA ARG A 100 18.12 4.67 -1.89
C ARG A 100 18.63 5.25 -0.57
N ILE A 101 19.57 4.56 0.05
CA ILE A 101 20.25 4.98 1.28
C ILE A 101 21.75 4.90 1.01
N THR A 102 22.43 6.02 1.16
CA THR A 102 23.89 6.09 1.01
C THR A 102 24.60 5.93 2.34
N ASN A 103 25.78 5.31 2.31
CA ASN A 103 26.65 5.16 3.48
C ASN A 103 25.88 4.59 4.69
N ALA A 104 25.35 3.37 4.53
CA ALA A 104 24.45 2.74 5.51
C ALA A 104 25.03 2.74 6.93
N SER A 105 24.20 3.05 7.93
CA SER A 105 24.54 2.99 9.35
C SER A 105 23.61 2.03 10.09
N TYR A 106 23.99 1.63 11.32
CA TYR A 106 23.14 0.76 12.14
C TYR A 106 21.77 1.36 12.43
N ASP A 107 21.66 2.68 12.50
CA ASP A 107 20.38 3.38 12.66
C ASP A 107 19.44 3.21 11.47
N ASP A 108 19.95 2.79 10.31
CA ASP A 108 19.14 2.53 9.11
C ASP A 108 18.50 1.14 9.14
N ALA A 109 18.96 0.24 10.02
CA ALA A 109 18.37 -1.08 10.18
C ALA A 109 16.95 -0.94 10.74
N ALA A 110 15.96 -1.35 9.94
CA ALA A 110 14.55 -1.10 10.21
C ALA A 110 13.67 -1.99 9.32
N LEU A 111 12.37 -2.00 9.63
CA LEU A 111 11.35 -2.52 8.72
C LEU A 111 10.87 -1.38 7.81
N TYR A 112 11.12 -1.51 6.52
CA TYR A 112 10.65 -0.59 5.51
C TYR A 112 9.37 -1.11 4.86
N GLN A 113 8.47 -0.20 4.48
CA GLN A 113 7.28 -0.57 3.72
C GLN A 113 7.03 0.42 2.59
N CYS A 114 6.90 -0.10 1.37
CA CYS A 114 6.37 0.64 0.24
C CYS A 114 4.84 0.56 0.28
N GLN A 115 4.19 1.70 0.25
CA GLN A 115 2.74 1.82 0.33
C GLN A 115 2.22 2.56 -0.90
N VAL A 116 1.17 2.03 -1.52
CA VAL A 116 0.41 2.74 -2.55
C VAL A 116 -0.98 3.01 -2.00
N GLY A 117 -1.35 4.29 -1.93
CA GLY A 117 -2.65 4.72 -1.41
C GLY A 117 -3.82 4.28 -2.30
N PRO A 118 -5.07 4.41 -1.81
CA PRO A 118 -6.25 4.18 -2.63
C PRO A 118 -6.36 5.22 -3.75
N ALA A 119 -7.02 4.84 -4.85
CA ALA A 119 -7.43 5.74 -5.92
C ALA A 119 -8.81 5.32 -6.44
N LYS A 120 -9.36 6.06 -7.43
CA LYS A 120 -10.67 5.74 -8.01
C LYS A 120 -10.66 4.30 -8.54
N HIS A 121 -11.56 3.46 -8.02
CA HIS A 121 -11.65 2.02 -8.32
C HIS A 121 -10.36 1.21 -8.07
N ASN A 122 -9.44 1.73 -7.26
CA ASN A 122 -8.16 1.09 -6.97
C ASN A 122 -7.95 0.95 -5.46
N HIS A 123 -7.81 -0.29 -4.98
CA HIS A 123 -7.53 -0.55 -3.56
C HIS A 123 -6.05 -0.29 -3.20
N PRO A 124 -5.73 0.07 -1.94
CA PRO A 124 -4.35 0.29 -1.53
C PRO A 124 -3.56 -1.02 -1.47
N ILE A 125 -2.28 -0.98 -1.86
CA ILE A 125 -1.35 -2.12 -1.79
C ILE A 125 -0.13 -1.76 -0.93
N ARG A 126 0.45 -2.74 -0.23
CA ARG A 126 1.62 -2.54 0.65
C ARG A 126 2.54 -3.75 0.59
N ALA A 127 3.85 -3.53 0.59
CA ALA A 127 4.86 -4.58 0.66
C ALA A 127 6.04 -4.14 1.54
N GLN A 128 6.59 -5.08 2.32
CA GLN A 128 7.60 -4.81 3.34
C GLN A 128 8.95 -5.41 2.97
N ALA A 129 10.02 -4.81 3.49
CA ALA A 129 11.36 -5.38 3.49
C ALA A 129 12.11 -4.95 4.76
N LYS A 130 12.88 -5.88 5.32
CA LYS A 130 13.80 -5.62 6.42
C LYS A 130 15.18 -5.27 5.88
N LEU A 131 15.74 -4.14 6.33
CA LEU A 131 17.15 -3.84 6.17
C LEU A 131 17.89 -4.23 7.44
N THR A 132 18.90 -5.08 7.31
CA THR A 132 19.87 -5.39 8.36
C THR A 132 21.21 -4.77 8.00
N VAL A 133 21.86 -4.12 8.97
CA VAL A 133 23.19 -3.52 8.77
C VAL A 133 24.23 -4.25 9.63
N VAL A 134 25.28 -4.77 9.00
CA VAL A 134 26.33 -5.57 9.65
C VAL A 134 27.68 -4.85 9.66
N ALA A 135 28.53 -5.19 10.62
CA ALA A 135 29.86 -4.61 10.75
C ALA A 135 30.76 -5.01 9.59
N THR A 136 31.64 -4.09 9.18
CA THR A 136 32.66 -4.36 8.15
C THR A 136 33.97 -4.83 8.76
N ALA A 137 34.81 -5.48 7.96
CA ALA A 137 36.20 -5.80 8.35
C ALA A 137 37.06 -4.55 8.66
N LYS A 138 36.66 -3.36 8.20
CA LYS A 138 37.32 -2.08 8.53
C LYS A 138 37.00 -1.66 9.97
N ASP A 139 35.77 -1.89 10.43
CA ASP A 139 35.34 -1.57 11.80
C ASP A 139 36.13 -2.36 12.85
N PHE A 140 36.50 -3.59 12.54
CA PHE A 140 37.34 -4.40 13.41
C PHE A 140 38.81 -3.94 13.40
N ARG A 141 39.37 -3.63 12.22
CA ARG A 141 40.77 -3.17 12.11
C ARG A 141 41.04 -1.86 12.87
N GLY A 142 40.09 -0.92 12.88
CA GLY A 142 40.22 0.35 13.60
C GLY A 142 40.18 0.22 15.14
N LYS A 143 39.66 -0.90 15.67
CA LYS A 143 39.67 -1.21 17.10
C LYS A 143 40.97 -1.88 17.55
N PHE A 144 41.61 -2.67 16.69
CA PHE A 144 42.85 -3.39 17.01
C PHE A 144 44.14 -2.58 16.76
N HIS A 145 44.08 -1.47 16.01
CA HIS A 145 45.23 -0.57 15.81
C HIS A 145 45.35 0.54 16.87
N ARG A 146 44.44 0.55 17.86
CA ARG A 146 44.34 1.58 18.90
C ARG A 146 44.78 1.05 20.27
N THR A 147 45.86 0.29 20.29
CA THR A 147 46.65 -0.19 21.43
C THR A 147 48.12 -0.06 21.10
#